data_AF-A0A0G4KHJ2-F1
#
_entry.id   AF-A0A0G4KHJ2-F1
#
_cell.length_a   1.000
_cell.length_b   1.000
_cell.length_c   1.000
_cell.angle_alpha   90.00
_cell.angle_beta   90.00
_cell.angle_gamma   90.00
#
_symmetry.space_group_name_H-M   'P 1'
#
loop_
_entity.id
_entity.type
_entity.pdbx_description
1 polymer ?
#
loop_
_entity_poly.entity_id
_entity_poly.type
_entity_poly.pdbx_seq_one_letter_code
_entity_poly.pdbx_strand_id
1 'polypeptide(L)'
;ASSVVVSGTLLRRPWGQALPAPGATAPVFRPCARLDIELEMGMFVSRGNALGAPVAVADAEDSIFGYVLMNDWSARDIQQW
;
A
#
# COMPACT_ATOMS: atom_id res chain seq x y z
N ALA A 1 6.37 1.29 6.21
CA ALA A 1 7.18 0.06 6.29
C ALA A 1 6.70 -0.93 7.36
N SER A 2 6.16 -0.49 8.49
CA SER A 2 5.87 -1.37 9.65
C SER A 2 4.86 -2.50 9.39
N SER A 3 3.93 -2.35 8.46
CA SER A 3 2.84 -3.30 8.19
C SER A 3 3.09 -4.24 7.00
N VAL A 4 4.29 -4.22 6.42
CA VAL A 4 4.66 -5.17 5.36
C VAL A 4 4.89 -6.54 6.01
N VAL A 5 4.22 -7.56 5.49
CA VAL A 5 4.28 -8.93 6.02
C VAL A 5 4.57 -9.94 4.92
N VAL A 6 5.15 -11.08 5.29
CA VAL A 6 5.46 -12.17 4.36
C VAL A 6 4.18 -12.90 3.92
N SER A 7 4.22 -13.49 2.72
CA SER A 7 3.16 -14.36 2.20
C SER A 7 2.70 -15.41 3.22
N GLY A 8 1.39 -15.64 3.31
CA GLY A 8 0.76 -16.54 4.27
C GLY A 8 0.40 -15.90 5.62
N THR A 9 0.83 -14.67 5.89
CA THR A 9 0.42 -13.95 7.11
C THR A 9 -1.07 -13.63 7.06
N LEU A 10 -1.81 -14.00 8.11
CA LEU A 10 -3.25 -13.68 8.21
C LEU A 10 -3.45 -12.19 8.42
N LEU A 11 -4.31 -11.58 7.61
CA LEU A 11 -4.68 -10.18 7.72
C LEU A 11 -6.07 -10.02 8.32
N ARG A 12 -6.17 -9.15 9.33
CA ARG A 12 -7.45 -8.81 9.96
C ARG A 12 -8.14 -7.72 9.14
N ARG A 13 -9.41 -7.94 8.80
CA ARG A 13 -10.27 -6.90 8.19
C ARG A 13 -10.23 -5.64 9.07
N PRO A 14 -9.84 -4.48 8.51
CA PRO A 14 -9.71 -3.27 9.30
C PRO A 14 -11.09 -2.71 9.68
N TRP A 15 -11.11 -2.01 10.80
CA TRP A 15 -12.20 -1.13 11.19
C TRP A 15 -11.80 0.31 10.90
N GLY A 16 -12.75 1.12 10.46
CA GLY A 16 -12.49 2.52 10.18
C GLY A 16 -13.77 3.31 9.94
N GLN A 17 -13.59 4.61 9.70
CA GLN A 17 -14.68 5.49 9.31
C GLN A 17 -14.95 5.34 7.81
N ALA A 18 -16.22 5.26 7.45
CA ALA A 18 -16.67 5.27 6.06
C ALA A 18 -18.05 5.92 5.98
N LEU A 19 -18.37 6.53 4.83
CA LEU A 19 -19.75 6.93 4.55
C LEU A 19 -20.62 5.68 4.38
N PRO A 20 -21.80 5.61 5.02
CA PRO A 20 -22.67 4.44 4.95
C PRO A 20 -23.39 4.31 3.60
N ALA A 21 -23.57 5.41 2.87
CA ALA A 21 -24.25 5.46 1.59
C ALA A 21 -23.83 6.70 0.77
N PRO A 22 -24.02 6.71 -0.56
CA PRO A 22 -23.85 7.92 -1.37
C PRO A 22 -24.70 9.08 -0.86
N GLY A 23 -24.10 10.27 -0.76
CA GLY A 23 -24.78 11.47 -0.26
C GLY A 23 -24.89 11.57 1.26
N ALA A 24 -24.46 10.55 2.02
CA ALA A 24 -24.31 10.68 3.47
C ALA A 24 -23.25 11.74 3.80
N THR A 25 -23.51 12.56 4.80
CA THR A 25 -22.61 13.65 5.23
C THR A 25 -21.85 13.34 6.51
N ALA A 26 -22.25 12.31 7.24
CA ALA A 26 -21.62 11.85 8.47
C ALA A 26 -21.08 10.42 8.29
N PRO A 27 -19.81 10.16 8.64
CA PRO A 27 -19.25 8.82 8.59
C PRO A 27 -19.72 7.97 9.76
N VAL A 28 -19.62 6.66 9.60
CA VAL A 28 -19.84 5.68 10.66
C VAL A 28 -18.57 4.85 10.88
N PHE A 29 -18.29 4.51 12.13
CA PHE A 29 -17.21 3.59 12.47
C PHE A 29 -17.73 2.14 12.38
N ARG A 30 -17.17 1.36 11.45
CA ARG A 30 -17.61 -0.01 11.17
C ARG A 30 -16.48 -0.87 10.58
N PRO A 31 -16.62 -2.20 10.51
CA PRO A 31 -15.74 -3.02 9.69
C PRO A 31 -15.79 -2.56 8.22
N CYS A 32 -14.63 -2.56 7.56
CA CYS A 32 -14.51 -2.30 6.13
C CYS A 32 -15.47 -3.23 5.34
N ALA A 33 -16.30 -2.66 4.46
CA ALA A 33 -17.19 -3.42 3.58
C ALA A 33 -16.60 -3.67 2.20
N ARG A 34 -15.60 -2.88 1.77
CA ARG A 34 -14.95 -3.03 0.46
C ARG A 34 -13.46 -3.29 0.63
N LEU A 35 -13.13 -4.49 1.10
CA LEU A 35 -11.74 -4.95 1.19
C LEU A 35 -11.33 -5.53 -0.16
N ASP A 36 -10.17 -5.12 -0.64
CA ASP A 36 -9.74 -5.36 -2.02
C ASP A 36 -8.25 -5.67 -2.10
N ILE A 37 -7.83 -6.26 -3.23
CA ILE A 37 -6.43 -6.52 -3.56
C ILE A 37 -5.94 -5.51 -4.58
N GLU A 38 -4.63 -5.28 -4.59
CA GLU A 38 -3.90 -4.61 -5.66
C GLU A 38 -2.70 -5.47 -6.03
N LEU A 39 -2.72 -6.06 -7.23
CA LEU A 39 -1.60 -6.85 -7.72
C LEU A 39 -0.47 -5.91 -8.13
N GLU A 40 0.62 -5.95 -7.38
CA GLU A 40 1.79 -5.12 -7.60
C GLU A 40 3.09 -5.93 -7.65
N MET A 41 4.16 -5.25 -8.07
CA MET A 41 5.53 -5.70 -7.87
C MET A 41 6.29 -4.66 -7.04
N GLY A 42 6.95 -5.12 -5.99
CA GLY A 42 7.89 -4.31 -5.21
C GLY A 42 9.31 -4.52 -5.69
N MET A 43 10.17 -3.51 -5.55
CA MET A 43 11.61 -3.64 -5.76
C MET A 43 12.39 -3.31 -4.49
N PHE A 44 13.47 -4.06 -4.24
CA PHE A 44 14.42 -3.71 -3.18
C PHE A 44 15.53 -2.83 -3.74
N VAL A 45 15.76 -1.69 -3.10
CA VAL A 45 16.88 -0.79 -3.42
C VAL A 45 18.12 -1.25 -2.66
N SER A 46 19.19 -1.61 -3.38
CA SER A 46 20.49 -2.03 -2.79
C SER A 46 21.51 -0.90 -2.69
N ARG A 47 21.37 0.16 -3.49
CA ARG A 47 22.27 1.32 -3.46
C ARG A 47 21.46 2.58 -3.19
N GLY A 48 21.79 3.28 -2.12
CA GLY A 48 21.22 4.59 -1.83
C GLY A 48 21.96 5.71 -2.56
N ASN A 49 21.41 6.91 -2.46
CA ASN A 49 22.00 8.17 -2.90
C ASN A 49 22.06 9.15 -1.72
N ALA A 50 22.97 10.13 -1.80
CA ALA A 50 23.03 11.18 -0.79
C ALA A 50 21.76 12.05 -0.83
N LEU A 51 21.36 12.59 0.32
CA LEU A 51 20.22 13.50 0.40
C LEU A 51 20.45 14.72 -0.51
N GLY A 52 19.50 14.99 -1.40
CA GLY A 52 19.59 16.08 -2.39
C GLY A 52 20.39 15.74 -3.66
N ALA A 53 20.96 14.54 -3.78
CA ALA A 53 21.67 14.09 -4.98
C ALA A 53 20.81 13.08 -5.76
N PRO A 54 20.20 13.45 -6.90
CA PRO A 54 19.35 12.52 -7.65
C PRO A 54 20.15 11.40 -8.32
N VAL A 55 19.49 10.24 -8.52
CA VAL A 55 20.00 9.16 -9.37
C VAL A 55 19.57 9.45 -10.82
N ALA A 56 20.51 9.47 -11.77
CA ALA A 56 20.16 9.62 -13.17
C ALA A 56 19.40 8.38 -13.67
N VAL A 57 18.45 8.56 -14.58
CA VAL A 57 17.63 7.44 -15.10
C VAL A 57 18.49 6.32 -15.69
N ALA A 58 19.61 6.67 -16.33
CA ALA A 58 20.56 5.71 -16.90
C ALA A 58 21.23 4.81 -15.84
N ASP A 59 21.32 5.26 -14.59
CA ASP A 59 21.97 4.56 -13.48
C ASP A 59 20.95 3.91 -12.52
N ALA A 60 19.66 4.04 -12.80
CA ALA A 60 18.60 3.61 -11.87
C ALA A 60 18.60 2.09 -11.65
N GLU A 61 18.87 1.31 -12.71
CA GLU A 61 18.87 -0.16 -12.66
C GLU A 61 19.96 -0.69 -11.73
N ASP A 62 21.12 -0.03 -11.66
CA ASP A 62 22.23 -0.40 -10.76
C ASP A 62 21.86 -0.31 -9.27
N SER A 63 20.78 0.41 -8.94
CA SER A 63 20.27 0.54 -7.59
C SER A 63 19.26 -0.54 -7.21
N ILE A 64 18.79 -1.35 -8.17
CA ILE A 64 17.77 -2.38 -7.96
C ILE A 64 18.43 -3.72 -7.64
N PHE A 65 18.14 -4.27 -6.47
CA PHE A 65 18.60 -5.60 -6.05
C PHE A 65 17.79 -6.73 -6.71
N GLY A 66 16.49 -6.52 -6.82
CA GLY A 66 15.54 -7.52 -7.32
C GLY A 66 14.10 -7.15 -6.98
N TYR A 67 13.17 -8.02 -7.42
CA TYR A 67 11.73 -7.78 -7.35
C TYR A 67 11.00 -8.85 -6.53
N VAL A 68 9.81 -8.49 -6.05
CA VAL A 68 8.86 -9.38 -5.38
C VAL A 68 7.44 -9.14 -5.90
N LEU A 69 6.57 -10.14 -5.79
CA LEU A 69 5.13 -9.92 -5.86
C LEU A 69 4.67 -9.23 -4.57
N MET A 70 3.74 -8.28 -4.72
CA MET A 70 3.13 -7.58 -3.61
C MET A 70 1.63 -7.52 -3.80
N ASN A 71 0.88 -7.67 -2.71
CA ASN A 71 -0.54 -7.36 -2.67
C ASN A 71 -0.73 -6.16 -1.74
N ASP A 72 -1.02 -4.99 -2.31
CA ASP A 72 -1.35 -3.81 -1.51
C ASP A 72 -2.83 -3.87 -1.10
N TRP A 73 -3.08 -4.38 0.11
CA TRP A 73 -4.43 -4.59 0.60
C TRP A 73 -5.11 -3.26 0.89
N SER A 74 -6.22 -3.02 0.20
CA SER A 74 -6.89 -1.74 0.21
C SER A 74 -8.30 -1.83 0.79
N ALA A 75 -8.62 -0.96 1.74
CA ALA A 75 -9.97 -0.81 2.30
C ALA A 75 -10.69 0.34 1.60
N ARG A 76 -11.31 0.07 0.44
CA ARG A 76 -11.79 1.10 -0.50
C ARG A 76 -12.86 2.01 0.04
N ASP A 77 -13.71 1.53 0.94
CA ASP A 77 -14.74 2.37 1.58
C ASP A 77 -14.17 3.28 2.66
N ILE A 78 -13.09 2.87 3.32
CA ILE A 78 -12.35 3.71 4.28
C ILE A 78 -11.48 4.72 3.52
N GLN A 79 -10.79 4.29 2.45
CA GLN A 79 -9.92 5.14 1.63
C GLN A 79 -10.66 6.28 0.92
N GLN A 80 -11.91 6.05 0.53
CA GLN A 80 -12.71 7.04 -0.19
C GLN A 80 -13.24 8.16 0.71
N TRP A 81 -13.44 7.88 2.00
CA TRP A 81 -13.98 8.83 2.96
C TRP A 81 -12.89 9.81 3.41
#